data_AF-A0A1R4KUX1-F1
#
_entry.id   AF-A0A1R4KUX1-F1
#
_cell.length_a   1.000
_cell.length_b   1.000
_cell.length_c   1.000
_cell.angle_alpha   90.00
_cell.angle_beta   90.00
_cell.angle_gamma   90.00
#
_symmetry.space_group_name_H-M   'P 1'
#
loop_
_entity.id
_entity.type
_entity.pdbx_description
1 polymer ?
#
loop_
_entity_poly.entity_id
_entity_poly.type
_entity_poly.pdbx_seq_one_letter_code
_entity_poly.pdbx_strand_id
1 'polypeptide(L)'
;MDIYPPIYDEKKKKETRRKFLDLYLFEKPNNKIEREHNKFTVVKAKEIESEWQMDLLGQTLNMPFISSKDLDFLAYFKSIVKKRYTSKGNYDNWLSTYNYLEDYTKGQCLMSQVDETF
;
A
#
# COMPACT_ATOMS: atom_id res chain seq x y z
N MET A 1 1.30 -20.47 3.85
CA MET A 1 0.02 -20.16 4.52
C MET A 1 -1.01 -21.21 4.18
N ASP A 2 -1.91 -21.51 5.10
CA ASP A 2 -3.12 -22.28 4.87
C ASP A 2 -4.30 -21.30 4.79
N ILE A 3 -5.02 -21.31 3.67
CA ILE A 3 -5.98 -20.29 3.24
C ILE A 3 -7.38 -20.90 3.26
N TYR A 4 -8.34 -20.20 3.87
CA TYR A 4 -9.75 -20.58 3.88
C TYR A 4 -10.67 -19.36 3.66
N PRO A 5 -11.67 -19.42 2.77
CA PRO A 5 -11.99 -20.54 1.86
C PRO A 5 -10.89 -20.79 0.80
N PRO A 6 -10.87 -21.96 0.14
CA PRO A 6 -9.88 -22.25 -0.91
C PRO A 6 -9.90 -21.20 -2.01
N ILE A 7 -8.73 -20.89 -2.57
CA ILE A 7 -8.58 -19.93 -3.66
C ILE A 7 -8.29 -20.65 -4.96
N TYR A 8 -8.81 -20.15 -6.08
CA TYR A 8 -8.58 -20.75 -7.38
C TYR A 8 -7.17 -20.40 -7.90
N ASP A 9 -6.36 -21.43 -8.18
CA ASP A 9 -5.04 -21.28 -8.80
C ASP A 9 -5.21 -21.42 -10.33
N GLU A 10 -5.07 -20.31 -11.06
CA GLU A 10 -5.23 -20.28 -12.52
C GLU A 10 -4.23 -21.18 -13.26
N LYS A 11 -3.00 -21.32 -12.74
CA LYS A 11 -1.95 -22.13 -13.37
C LYS A 11 -2.25 -23.61 -13.22
N LYS A 12 -2.74 -24.02 -12.05
CA LYS A 12 -3.08 -25.43 -11.76
C LYS A 12 -4.52 -25.79 -12.12
N LYS A 13 -5.35 -24.79 -12.44
CA LYS A 13 -6.80 -24.90 -12.70
C LYS A 13 -7.54 -25.65 -11.59
N LYS A 14 -7.14 -25.41 -10.34
CA LYS A 14 -7.67 -26.10 -9.15
C LYS A 14 -7.72 -25.15 -7.97
N GLU A 15 -8.65 -25.39 -7.07
CA GLU A 15 -8.65 -24.74 -5.78
C GLU A 15 -7.45 -25.21 -4.94
N THR A 16 -6.80 -24.26 -4.30
CA THR A 16 -5.70 -24.49 -3.37
C THR A 16 -5.93 -23.70 -2.10
N ARG A 17 -5.49 -24.25 -0.98
CA ARG A 17 -5.39 -23.53 0.29
C ARG A 17 -3.99 -23.01 0.56
N ARG A 18 -3.05 -23.20 -0.37
CA ARG A 18 -1.64 -22.87 -0.15
C ARG A 18 -1.11 -21.95 -1.23
N LYS A 19 -0.53 -20.84 -0.79
CA LYS A 19 0.29 -19.93 -1.59
C LYS A 19 1.75 -20.04 -1.14
N PHE A 20 2.64 -20.19 -2.10
CA PHE A 20 4.09 -20.17 -1.90
C PHE A 20 4.58 -18.73 -2.18
N LEU A 21 5.42 -18.20 -1.28
CA LEU A 21 5.91 -16.81 -1.37
C LEU A 21 7.30 -16.71 -2.01
N ASP A 22 7.91 -17.84 -2.40
CA ASP A 22 9.27 -17.93 -2.92
C ASP A 22 10.34 -17.23 -2.04
N LEU A 23 10.07 -17.14 -0.73
CA LEU A 23 10.99 -16.66 0.29
C LEU A 23 11.78 -17.84 0.87
N TYR A 24 13.09 -17.67 1.02
CA TYR A 24 13.97 -18.70 1.57
C TYR A 24 14.56 -18.26 2.92
N LEU A 25 14.75 -19.25 3.79
CA LEU A 25 15.42 -19.08 5.08
C LEU A 25 16.66 -19.97 5.12
N PHE A 26 17.71 -19.48 5.74
CA PHE A 26 18.85 -20.32 6.13
C PHE A 26 18.40 -21.24 7.26
N GLU A 27 18.39 -22.55 7.03
CA GLU A 27 17.96 -23.53 8.04
C GLU A 27 18.84 -23.47 9.31
N LYS A 28 20.14 -23.24 9.13
CA LYS A 28 21.12 -23.07 10.21
C LYS A 28 21.98 -21.83 9.94
N PRO A 29 21.52 -20.63 10.37
CA PRO A 29 22.24 -19.39 10.10
C PRO A 29 23.53 -19.32 10.94
N ASN A 30 24.66 -19.34 10.27
CA ASN A 30 26.00 -19.45 10.85
C ASN A 30 26.61 -18.11 11.25
N ASN A 31 26.21 -17.03 10.58
CA ASN A 31 26.71 -15.67 10.82
C ASN A 31 25.58 -14.69 11.16
N LYS A 32 25.95 -13.48 11.63
CA LYS A 32 24.99 -12.44 12.02
C LYS A 32 24.11 -12.00 10.83
N ILE A 33 24.70 -11.92 9.63
CA ILE A 33 24.01 -11.47 8.41
C ILE A 33 22.88 -12.46 8.04
N GLU A 34 23.14 -13.76 8.08
CA GLU A 34 22.13 -14.81 7.81
C GLU A 34 20.99 -14.79 8.84
N ARG A 35 21.29 -14.50 10.11
CA ARG A 35 20.26 -14.35 11.16
C ARG A 35 19.39 -13.12 10.91
N GLU A 36 20.00 -12.00 10.53
CA GLU A 36 19.29 -10.77 10.16
C GLU A 36 18.44 -10.97 8.89
N HIS A 37 18.97 -11.65 7.88
CA HIS A 37 18.24 -12.06 6.68
C HIS A 37 17.00 -12.88 7.04
N ASN A 38 17.14 -13.93 7.85
CA ASN A 38 16.01 -14.75 8.28
C ASN A 38 14.97 -13.92 9.03
N LYS A 39 15.41 -13.04 9.95
CA LYS A 39 14.51 -12.17 10.70
C LYS A 39 13.73 -11.24 9.77
N PHE A 40 14.40 -10.58 8.83
CA PHE A 40 13.77 -9.73 7.84
C PHE A 40 12.80 -10.51 6.95
N THR A 41 13.23 -11.67 6.46
CA THR A 41 12.42 -12.53 5.57
C THR A 41 11.14 -13.01 6.25
N VAL A 42 11.20 -13.37 7.54
CA VAL A 42 10.01 -13.75 8.32
C VAL A 42 9.07 -12.56 8.49
N VAL A 43 9.59 -11.37 8.78
CA VAL A 43 8.78 -10.15 8.86
C VAL A 43 8.10 -9.86 7.53
N LYS A 44 8.85 -9.95 6.42
CA LYS A 44 8.31 -9.77 5.07
C LYS A 44 7.24 -10.79 4.73
N ALA A 45 7.42 -12.06 5.11
CA ALA A 45 6.41 -13.10 4.90
C ALA A 45 5.09 -12.79 5.63
N LYS A 46 5.17 -12.28 6.88
CA LYS A 46 4.00 -11.88 7.67
C LYS A 46 3.32 -10.63 7.11
N GLU A 47 4.08 -9.69 6.58
CA GLU A 47 3.52 -8.51 5.90
C GLU A 47 2.67 -8.94 4.69
N ILE A 48 3.22 -9.80 3.82
CA ILE A 48 2.51 -10.34 2.66
C ILE A 48 1.27 -11.15 3.09
N GLU A 49 1.36 -11.90 4.19
CA GLU A 49 0.21 -12.59 4.78
C GLU A 49 -0.92 -11.64 5.17
N SER A 50 -0.56 -10.58 5.89
CA SER A 50 -1.53 -9.60 6.37
C SER A 50 -2.20 -8.86 5.22
N GLU A 51 -1.44 -8.38 4.23
CA GLU A 51 -2.00 -7.72 3.03
C GLU A 51 -3.02 -8.62 2.35
N TRP A 52 -2.66 -9.88 2.13
CA TRP A 52 -3.51 -10.84 1.45
C TRP A 52 -4.79 -11.17 2.24
N GLN A 53 -4.69 -11.29 3.57
CA GLN A 53 -5.86 -11.50 4.43
C GLN A 53 -6.82 -10.31 4.37
N MET A 54 -6.30 -9.08 4.33
CA MET A 54 -7.13 -7.87 4.20
C MET A 54 -7.85 -7.82 2.86
N ASP A 55 -7.17 -8.19 1.76
CA ASP A 55 -7.79 -8.28 0.44
C ASP A 55 -8.93 -9.30 0.41
N LEU A 56 -8.71 -10.50 0.98
CA LEU A 56 -9.74 -11.54 1.04
C LEU A 56 -10.95 -11.09 1.86
N LEU A 57 -10.71 -10.47 3.02
CA LEU A 57 -11.77 -9.91 3.86
C LEU A 57 -12.54 -8.82 3.11
N GLY A 58 -11.84 -7.95 2.39
CA GLY A 58 -12.47 -6.88 1.64
C GLY A 58 -13.38 -7.38 0.52
N GLN A 59 -12.96 -8.43 -0.20
CA GLN A 59 -13.82 -9.11 -1.18
C GLN A 59 -15.03 -9.76 -0.52
N THR A 60 -14.83 -10.46 0.61
CA THR A 60 -15.90 -11.18 1.32
C THR A 60 -16.95 -10.22 1.90
N LEU A 61 -16.52 -9.08 2.41
CA LEU A 61 -17.39 -8.06 3.01
C LEU A 61 -17.90 -7.02 2.00
N ASN A 62 -17.53 -7.16 0.72
CA ASN A 62 -17.81 -6.19 -0.33
C ASN A 62 -17.36 -4.76 0.04
N MET A 63 -16.28 -4.67 0.83
CA MET A 63 -15.63 -3.46 1.31
C MET A 63 -14.14 -3.55 0.98
N PRO A 64 -13.70 -3.09 -0.21
CA PRO A 64 -12.29 -3.21 -0.60
C PRO A 64 -11.38 -2.52 0.43
N PHE A 65 -10.24 -3.13 0.71
CA PHE A 65 -9.20 -2.50 1.50
C PHE A 65 -8.67 -1.30 0.71
N ILE A 66 -8.82 -0.10 1.26
CA ILE A 66 -8.29 1.12 0.66
C ILE A 66 -6.83 1.24 1.10
N SER A 67 -5.91 1.02 0.18
CA SER A 67 -4.50 1.29 0.45
C SER A 67 -4.28 2.80 0.54
N SER A 68 -3.28 3.23 1.32
CA SER A 68 -2.87 4.64 1.33
C SER A 68 -2.47 5.14 -0.06
N LYS A 69 -2.08 4.23 -0.96
CA LYS A 69 -1.73 4.48 -2.37
C LYS A 69 -2.93 4.81 -3.26
N ASP A 70 -4.13 4.39 -2.86
CA ASP A 70 -5.38 4.61 -3.60
C ASP A 70 -6.12 5.86 -3.13
N LEU A 71 -5.57 6.58 -2.15
CA LEU A 71 -6.13 7.82 -1.66
C LEU A 71 -5.97 8.93 -2.70
N ASP A 72 -7.00 9.76 -2.84
CA ASP A 72 -6.97 10.98 -3.64
C ASP A 72 -5.99 11.99 -3.01
N PHE A 73 -4.88 12.23 -3.70
CA PHE A 73 -3.84 13.15 -3.29
C PHE A 73 -4.34 14.60 -3.27
N LEU A 74 -5.15 15.02 -4.25
CA LEU A 74 -5.69 16.38 -4.29
C LEU A 74 -6.61 16.63 -3.10
N ALA A 75 -7.50 15.68 -2.81
CA ALA A 75 -8.39 15.77 -1.64
C ALA A 75 -7.60 15.85 -0.33
N TYR A 76 -6.56 15.01 -0.20
CA TYR A 76 -5.66 15.04 0.95
C TYR A 76 -4.92 16.38 1.07
N PHE A 77 -4.29 16.87 -0.01
CA PHE A 77 -3.55 18.12 -0.02
C PHE A 77 -4.47 19.31 0.29
N LYS A 78 -5.67 19.35 -0.28
CA LYS A 78 -6.69 20.37 0.03
C LYS A 78 -7.06 20.38 1.51
N SER A 79 -7.08 19.22 2.17
CA SER A 79 -7.31 19.13 3.61
C SER A 79 -6.17 19.77 4.41
N ILE A 80 -4.93 19.67 3.93
CA ILE A 80 -3.76 20.33 4.53
C ILE A 80 -3.87 21.84 4.32
N VAL A 81 -4.16 22.31 3.09
CA VAL A 81 -4.33 23.73 2.77
C VAL A 81 -5.34 24.39 3.70
N LYS A 82 -6.49 23.75 3.92
CA LYS A 82 -7.53 24.24 4.86
C LYS A 82 -7.00 24.38 6.29
N LYS A 83 -6.15 23.46 6.76
CA LYS A 83 -5.54 23.52 8.09
C LYS A 83 -4.45 24.59 8.20
N ARG A 84 -3.88 25.05 7.08
CA ARG A 84 -2.85 26.10 7.02
C ARG A 84 -3.42 27.53 7.02
N TYR A 85 -4.71 27.70 7.35
CA TYR A 85 -5.31 29.01 7.59
C TYR A 85 -4.82 29.64 8.91
N THR A 86 -3.52 29.91 8.99
CA THR A 86 -2.88 30.59 10.13
C THR A 86 -2.71 32.07 9.88
N SER A 87 -2.54 32.47 8.62
CA SER A 87 -2.58 33.85 8.14
C SER A 87 -3.01 33.86 6.66
N LYS A 88 -3.61 34.96 6.21
CA LYS A 88 -4.13 35.09 4.83
C LYS A 88 -3.04 34.83 3.78
N GLY A 89 -1.87 35.48 3.91
CA GLY A 89 -0.78 35.32 2.93
C GLY A 89 -0.18 33.91 2.87
N ASN A 90 -0.10 33.20 4.01
CA ASN A 90 0.34 31.81 4.01
C ASN A 90 -0.70 30.92 3.33
N TYR A 91 -1.97 31.08 3.69
CA TYR A 91 -3.07 30.33 3.08
C TYR A 91 -3.16 30.53 1.56
N ASP A 92 -3.05 31.78 1.09
CA ASP A 92 -3.11 32.10 -0.34
C ASP A 92 -1.98 31.44 -1.15
N ASN A 93 -0.78 31.31 -0.56
CA ASN A 93 0.33 30.57 -1.17
C ASN A 93 0.01 29.07 -1.30
N TRP A 94 -0.45 28.44 -0.21
CA TRP A 94 -0.83 27.03 -0.21
C TRP A 94 -2.00 26.73 -1.16
N LEU A 95 -2.97 27.65 -1.25
CA LEU A 95 -4.09 27.55 -2.18
C LEU A 95 -3.64 27.68 -3.63
N SER A 96 -2.71 28.59 -3.91
CA SER A 96 -2.13 28.74 -5.25
C SER A 96 -1.40 27.48 -5.70
N THR A 97 -0.62 26.84 -4.80
CA THR A 97 0.00 25.54 -5.07
C THR A 97 -1.04 24.45 -5.36
N TYR A 98 -2.13 24.39 -4.58
CA TYR A 98 -3.21 23.43 -4.84
C TYR A 98 -3.84 23.63 -6.22
N ASN A 99 -4.16 24.88 -6.59
CA ASN A 99 -4.78 25.18 -7.89
C ASN A 99 -3.85 24.74 -9.05
N TYR A 100 -2.55 25.01 -8.94
CA TYR A 100 -1.57 24.55 -9.92
C TYR A 100 -1.54 23.01 -10.03
N LEU A 101 -1.56 22.30 -8.90
CA LEU A 101 -1.58 20.83 -8.89
C LEU A 101 -2.87 20.27 -9.46
N GLU A 102 -4.01 20.88 -9.14
CA GLU A 102 -5.33 20.49 -9.70
C GLU A 102 -5.34 20.66 -11.22
N ASP A 103 -4.83 21.78 -11.75
CA ASP A 103 -4.72 22.02 -13.18
C ASP A 103 -3.74 21.04 -13.86
N TYR A 104 -2.56 20.82 -13.28
CA TYR A 104 -1.54 19.91 -13.80
C TYR A 104 -2.04 18.46 -13.91
N THR A 105 -2.75 18.02 -12.88
CA THR A 105 -3.30 16.65 -12.79
C THR A 105 -4.68 16.51 -13.43
N LYS A 106 -5.24 17.60 -13.98
CA LYS A 106 -6.60 17.66 -14.55
C LYS A 106 -7.67 17.22 -13.55
N GLY A 107 -7.48 17.57 -12.28
CA GLY A 107 -8.41 17.31 -11.19
C GLY A 107 -8.40 15.88 -10.66
N GLN A 108 -7.48 15.02 -11.08
CA GLN A 108 -7.38 13.63 -10.59
C GLN A 108 -5.93 13.24 -10.33
N CYS A 109 -5.61 12.93 -9.09
CA CYS A 109 -4.30 12.42 -8.71
C CYS A 109 -4.43 11.48 -7.52
N LEU A 110 -3.96 10.25 -7.66
CA LEU A 110 -3.84 9.30 -6.56
C LEU A 110 -2.47 9.46 -5.88
N MET A 111 -2.41 9.09 -4.61
CA MET A 111 -1.15 9.09 -3.85
C MET A 111 -0.07 8.21 -4.49
N SER A 112 -0.46 7.14 -5.20
CA SER A 112 0.44 6.29 -5.98
C SER A 112 1.09 6.95 -7.19
N GLN A 113 0.55 8.07 -7.68
CA GLN A 113 1.05 8.82 -8.83
C GLN A 113 2.05 9.92 -8.44
N VAL A 114 2.27 10.13 -7.15
CA VAL A 114 3.22 11.11 -6.62
C VAL A 114 4.55 10.40 -6.31
N ASP A 115 5.56 10.65 -7.14
CA ASP A 115 6.91 10.11 -7.00
C ASP A 115 7.98 11.21 -7.10
N GLU A 116 9.26 10.83 -7.19
CA GLU A 116 10.38 11.79 -7.27
C GLU A 116 10.36 12.64 -8.55
N THR A 117 9.61 12.23 -9.57
CA THR A 117 9.50 12.89 -10.87
C THR A 117 8.19 13.67 -11.04
N PHE A 118 7.32 13.65 -10.03
CA PHE A 118 6.07 14.40 -9.95
C PHE A 118 6.36 15.88 -9.60
#